data_AF-A0A841EUK1-F1
#
_entry.id   AF-A0A841EUK1-F1
#
_cell.length_a   1.000
_cell.length_b   1.000
_cell.length_c   1.000
_cell.angle_alpha   90.00
_cell.angle_beta   90.00
_cell.angle_gamma   90.00
#
_symmetry.space_group_name_H-M   'P 1'
#
loop_
_entity.id
_entity.type
_entity.pdbx_description
1 polymer ?
#
loop_
_entity_poly.entity_id
_entity_poly.type
_entity_poly.pdbx_seq_one_letter_code
_entity_poly.pdbx_strand_id
1 'polypeptide(L)'
;MKNNMTLGIALIIIGLASIIIGVVVLNKKENTPVAAQPEKINVEPLEKESPKAPTDKEKGDDFEKFVVQKFSKKYFKVTDWTSDKFVNGVYPESNSNPDFTMRFQWKDVDKSFGVECKYRSEYYKNGVECCTERQLENYKKYESDKNQKVFIIIGVGGVASDPAELFIIPLNKIASTFLGKDFLSRYKKENFKEANLFYDYEKETLK
;
A
#
# COMPACT_ATOMS: atom_id res chain seq x y z
N MET A 1 53.07 -23.95 -48.17
CA MET A 1 51.76 -23.98 -47.48
C MET A 1 51.90 -24.51 -46.03
N LYS A 2 52.62 -23.79 -45.15
CA LYS A 2 52.74 -24.14 -43.70
C LYS A 2 52.64 -22.94 -42.74
N ASN A 3 52.45 -21.69 -43.21
CA ASN A 3 52.56 -20.50 -42.35
C ASN A 3 51.23 -19.89 -41.89
N ASN A 4 50.08 -20.29 -42.45
CA ASN A 4 48.80 -19.65 -42.11
C ASN A 4 48.03 -20.39 -41.00
N MET A 5 48.40 -21.65 -40.71
CA MET A 5 47.84 -22.44 -39.60
C MET A 5 48.51 -22.08 -38.26
N THR A 6 49.78 -21.66 -38.28
CA THR A 6 50.56 -21.30 -37.09
C THR A 6 50.17 -19.94 -36.50
N LEU A 7 49.75 -18.98 -37.33
CA LEU A 7 49.33 -17.65 -36.90
C LEU A 7 47.94 -17.65 -36.23
N GLY A 8 47.02 -18.51 -36.71
CA GLY A 8 45.70 -18.69 -36.10
C GLY A 8 45.75 -19.37 -34.73
N ILE A 9 46.62 -20.37 -34.57
CA ILE A 9 46.83 -21.07 -33.28
C ILE A 9 47.54 -20.14 -32.27
N ALA A 10 48.46 -19.29 -32.71
CA ALA A 10 49.15 -18.32 -31.85
C ALA A 10 48.20 -17.26 -31.26
N LEU A 11 47.23 -16.75 -32.04
CA LEU A 11 46.26 -15.76 -31.57
C LEU A 11 45.26 -16.34 -30.55
N ILE A 12 44.89 -17.62 -30.67
CA ILE A 12 43.99 -18.31 -29.73
C ILE A 12 44.68 -18.58 -28.38
N ILE A 13 45.97 -18.93 -28.39
CA ILE A 13 46.75 -19.17 -27.16
C ILE A 13 47.00 -17.86 -26.37
N ILE A 14 47.25 -16.74 -27.05
CA ILE A 14 47.43 -15.42 -26.41
C ILE A 14 46.11 -14.90 -25.80
N GLY A 15 44.97 -15.15 -26.46
CA GLY A 15 43.64 -14.83 -25.94
C GLY A 15 43.29 -15.59 -24.66
N LEU A 16 43.59 -16.89 -24.59
CA LEU A 16 43.34 -17.73 -23.41
C LEU A 16 44.29 -17.39 -22.23
N ALA A 17 45.55 -17.04 -22.50
CA ALA A 17 46.49 -16.60 -21.47
C ALA A 17 46.06 -15.28 -20.79
N SER A 18 45.42 -14.38 -21.55
CA SER A 18 44.96 -13.06 -21.04
C SER A 18 43.77 -13.19 -20.08
N ILE A 19 42.90 -14.20 -20.29
CA ILE A 19 41.74 -14.48 -19.43
C ILE A 19 42.19 -15.12 -18.10
N ILE A 20 43.19 -16.02 -18.14
CA ILE A 20 43.71 -16.70 -16.94
C ILE A 20 44.45 -15.71 -16.03
N ILE A 21 45.23 -14.78 -16.59
CA ILE A 21 45.94 -13.73 -15.81
C ILE A 21 44.94 -12.77 -15.15
N GLY A 22 43.85 -12.39 -15.84
CA GLY A 22 42.80 -11.52 -15.29
C GLY A 22 42.07 -12.13 -14.08
N VAL A 23 41.77 -13.44 -14.11
CA VAL A 23 41.13 -14.16 -12.98
C VAL A 23 42.08 -14.32 -11.80
N VAL A 24 43.37 -14.53 -12.04
CA VAL A 24 44.39 -14.70 -10.98
C VAL A 24 44.70 -13.37 -10.27
N VAL A 25 44.69 -12.24 -10.99
CA VAL A 25 44.93 -10.90 -10.39
C VAL A 25 43.72 -10.42 -9.58
N LEU A 26 42.48 -10.74 -9.98
CA LEU A 26 41.26 -10.36 -9.24
C LEU A 26 41.01 -11.18 -7.97
N ASN A 27 41.62 -12.36 -7.83
CA ASN A 27 41.50 -13.20 -6.62
C ASN A 27 42.65 -13.02 -5.61
N LYS A 28 43.58 -12.09 -5.85
CA LYS A 28 44.69 -11.83 -4.92
C LYS A 28 44.34 -10.70 -3.95
N LYS A 29 43.45 -10.98 -2.99
CA LYS A 29 43.49 -10.25 -1.71
C LYS A 29 44.71 -10.74 -0.94
N GLU A 30 45.52 -9.79 -0.46
CA GLU A 30 46.75 -10.03 0.28
C GLU A 30 46.45 -10.81 1.57
N ASN A 31 47.01 -12.02 1.68
CA ASN A 31 47.11 -12.73 2.95
C ASN A 31 48.53 -12.52 3.49
N THR A 32 48.69 -11.50 4.34
CA THR A 32 49.82 -11.42 5.28
C THR A 32 49.56 -12.44 6.39
N PRO A 33 50.53 -13.29 6.77
CA PRO A 33 50.34 -14.27 7.83
C PRO A 33 50.39 -13.56 9.18
N VAL A 34 49.23 -13.29 9.77
CA VAL A 34 49.13 -12.94 11.20
C VAL A 34 49.07 -14.24 11.98
N ALA A 35 50.05 -14.43 12.86
CA ALA A 35 50.14 -15.57 13.76
C ALA A 35 48.83 -15.77 14.54
N ALA A 36 48.33 -17.01 14.55
CA ALA A 36 47.14 -17.39 15.28
C ALA A 36 47.31 -17.14 16.78
N GLN A 37 46.55 -16.19 17.32
CA GLN A 37 46.12 -16.23 18.71
C GLN A 37 44.69 -16.80 18.76
N PRO A 38 44.34 -17.66 19.74
CA PRO A 38 43.03 -18.26 19.80
C PRO A 38 42.02 -17.20 20.23
N GLU A 39 41.32 -16.63 19.26
CA GLU A 39 40.18 -15.76 19.53
C GLU A 39 39.03 -16.64 20.02
N LYS A 40 38.62 -16.42 21.27
CA LYS A 40 37.45 -17.08 21.86
C LYS A 40 36.23 -16.63 21.08
N ILE A 41 35.69 -17.50 20.24
CA ILE A 41 34.41 -17.29 19.56
C ILE A 41 33.33 -17.28 20.66
N ASN A 42 32.95 -16.09 21.10
CA ASN A 42 31.72 -15.90 21.84
C ASN A 42 30.59 -15.95 20.79
N VAL A 43 29.97 -17.13 20.66
CA VAL A 43 28.78 -17.28 19.82
C VAL A 43 27.65 -16.58 20.56
N GLU A 44 27.45 -15.30 20.27
CA GLU A 44 26.25 -14.59 20.67
C GLU A 44 25.07 -15.29 19.98
N PRO A 45 24.06 -15.80 20.73
CA PRO A 45 22.92 -16.46 20.13
C PRO A 45 22.28 -15.53 19.10
N LEU A 46 22.01 -16.02 17.88
CA LEU A 46 21.16 -15.33 16.92
C LEU A 46 19.85 -14.97 17.63
N GLU A 47 19.68 -13.70 18.00
CA GLU A 47 18.38 -13.18 18.36
C GLU A 47 17.48 -13.42 17.14
N LYS A 48 16.48 -14.29 17.31
CA LYS A 48 15.38 -14.37 16.37
C LYS A 48 14.78 -12.98 16.27
N GLU A 49 15.00 -12.29 15.15
CA GLU A 49 14.35 -11.02 14.88
C GLU A 49 12.84 -11.22 15.07
N SER A 50 12.29 -10.58 16.11
CA SER A 50 10.86 -10.51 16.32
C SER A 50 10.21 -9.88 15.08
N PRO A 51 9.04 -10.35 14.62
CA PRO A 51 8.38 -9.74 13.47
C PRO A 51 8.22 -8.23 13.69
N LYS A 52 8.78 -7.43 12.78
CA LYS A 52 8.65 -5.97 12.82
C LYS A 52 7.17 -5.60 12.76
N ALA A 53 6.74 -4.71 13.65
CA ALA A 53 5.37 -4.19 13.62
C ALA A 53 5.09 -3.46 12.28
N PRO A 54 3.89 -3.59 11.69
CA PRO A 54 3.55 -2.95 10.44
C PRO A 54 3.55 -1.42 10.60
N THR A 55 4.07 -0.74 9.58
CA THR A 55 4.03 0.72 9.44
C THR A 55 2.61 1.22 9.22
N ASP A 56 2.37 2.52 9.44
CA ASP A 56 1.05 3.11 9.20
C ASP A 56 0.63 3.03 7.73
N LYS A 57 1.60 3.06 6.82
CA LYS A 57 1.36 2.86 5.39
C LYS A 57 0.89 1.43 5.11
N GLU A 58 1.61 0.42 5.59
CA GLU A 58 1.21 -0.99 5.42
C GLU A 58 -0.18 -1.26 6.01
N LYS A 59 -0.49 -0.65 7.16
CA LYS A 59 -1.84 -0.70 7.74
C LYS A 59 -2.89 -0.02 6.85
N GLY A 60 -2.57 1.11 6.23
CA GLY A 60 -3.43 1.78 5.26
C GLY A 60 -3.74 0.86 4.07
N ASP A 61 -2.68 0.36 3.42
CA ASP A 61 -2.77 -0.53 2.26
C ASP A 61 -3.57 -1.81 2.57
N ASP A 62 -3.39 -2.38 3.76
CA ASP A 62 -4.12 -3.59 4.18
C ASP A 62 -5.60 -3.31 4.47
N PHE A 63 -5.91 -2.13 5.02
CA PHE A 63 -7.29 -1.72 5.24
C PHE A 63 -8.01 -1.41 3.92
N GLU A 64 -7.34 -0.77 2.97
CA GLU A 64 -7.82 -0.57 1.61
C GLU A 64 -8.20 -1.89 0.94
N LYS A 65 -7.29 -2.88 0.97
CA LYS A 65 -7.57 -4.24 0.45
C LYS A 65 -8.76 -4.88 1.15
N PHE A 66 -8.86 -4.73 2.46
CA PHE A 66 -9.98 -5.24 3.24
C PHE A 66 -11.31 -4.63 2.78
N VAL A 67 -11.38 -3.31 2.61
CA VAL A 67 -12.58 -2.59 2.18
C VAL A 67 -13.03 -3.02 0.78
N VAL A 68 -12.11 -3.11 -0.19
CA VAL A 68 -12.42 -3.56 -1.56
C VAL A 68 -13.07 -4.95 -1.57
N GLN A 69 -12.60 -5.86 -0.70
CA GLN A 69 -13.16 -7.21 -0.60
C GLN A 69 -14.58 -7.25 -0.02
N LYS A 70 -15.07 -6.16 0.59
CA LYS A 70 -16.43 -6.11 1.13
C LYS A 70 -17.50 -5.74 0.10
N PHE A 71 -17.08 -5.31 -1.09
CA PHE A 71 -17.99 -5.08 -2.21
C PHE A 71 -18.18 -6.34 -3.04
N SER A 72 -19.42 -6.63 -3.42
CA SER A 72 -19.72 -7.75 -4.32
C SER A 72 -19.18 -7.48 -5.72
N LYS A 73 -18.22 -8.29 -6.17
CA LYS A 73 -17.64 -8.23 -7.54
C LYS A 73 -18.68 -8.35 -8.66
N LYS A 74 -19.88 -8.86 -8.35
CA LYS A 74 -20.99 -8.94 -9.30
C LYS A 74 -21.54 -7.57 -9.68
N TYR A 75 -21.57 -6.63 -8.73
CA TYR A 75 -22.22 -5.33 -8.88
C TYR A 75 -21.24 -4.16 -8.83
N PHE A 76 -20.06 -4.35 -8.26
CA PHE A 76 -19.09 -3.30 -8.01
C PHE A 76 -17.78 -3.54 -8.76
N LYS A 77 -17.20 -2.46 -9.27
CA LYS A 77 -15.86 -2.44 -9.87
C LYS A 77 -15.08 -1.25 -9.33
N VAL A 78 -13.82 -1.47 -8.95
CA VAL A 78 -12.86 -0.38 -8.74
C VAL A 78 -12.48 0.15 -10.12
N THR A 79 -12.80 1.40 -10.43
CA THR A 79 -12.44 2.04 -11.71
C THR A 79 -11.20 2.90 -11.59
N ASP A 80 -10.90 3.38 -10.39
CA ASP A 80 -9.65 4.07 -10.07
C ASP A 80 -9.21 3.67 -8.65
N TRP A 81 -7.90 3.51 -8.47
CA TRP A 81 -7.26 3.25 -7.19
C TRP A 81 -6.07 4.21 -7.10
N THR A 82 -6.21 5.22 -6.24
CA THR A 82 -5.25 6.31 -6.13
C THR A 82 -3.88 5.78 -5.71
N SER A 83 -2.84 6.15 -6.47
CA SER A 83 -1.47 5.75 -6.18
C SER A 83 -0.74 6.79 -5.33
N ASP A 84 0.26 6.37 -4.57
CA ASP A 84 1.15 7.25 -3.80
C ASP A 84 2.37 7.73 -4.60
N LYS A 85 2.37 7.56 -5.92
CA LYS A 85 3.52 7.88 -6.78
C LYS A 85 3.78 9.38 -6.78
N PHE A 86 5.06 9.74 -6.70
CA PHE A 86 5.55 11.11 -6.88
C PHE A 86 7.01 11.09 -7.32
N VAL A 87 7.48 12.17 -7.93
CA VAL A 87 8.89 12.38 -8.30
C VAL A 87 9.28 13.80 -7.96
N ASN A 88 10.31 14.00 -7.13
CA ASN A 88 10.86 15.32 -6.79
C ASN A 88 9.79 16.35 -6.34
N GLY A 89 8.82 15.91 -5.54
CA GLY A 89 7.73 16.76 -5.05
C GLY A 89 6.63 17.06 -6.07
N VAL A 90 6.70 16.48 -7.27
CA VAL A 90 5.61 16.49 -8.25
C VAL A 90 4.71 15.30 -8.00
N TYR A 91 3.44 15.59 -7.72
CA TYR A 91 2.40 14.60 -7.46
C TYR A 91 1.37 14.65 -8.59
N PRO A 92 0.85 13.51 -9.05
CA PRO A 92 -0.35 13.47 -9.86
C PRO A 92 -1.50 14.19 -9.15
N GLU A 93 -2.34 14.90 -9.91
CA GLU A 93 -3.55 15.53 -9.35
C GLU A 93 -4.46 14.49 -8.66
N SER A 94 -4.47 13.26 -9.18
CA SER A 94 -5.22 12.15 -8.61
C SER A 94 -4.83 11.80 -7.17
N ASN A 95 -3.63 12.17 -6.70
CA ASN A 95 -3.23 11.94 -5.30
C ASN A 95 -4.08 12.76 -4.30
N SER A 96 -4.91 13.69 -4.78
CA SER A 96 -5.88 14.42 -3.97
C SER A 96 -7.29 13.81 -3.99
N ASN A 97 -7.53 12.79 -4.81
CA ASN A 97 -8.80 12.09 -4.88
C ASN A 97 -8.95 11.12 -3.68
N PRO A 98 -10.17 10.61 -3.43
CA PRO A 98 -10.36 9.47 -2.53
C PRO A 98 -9.55 8.24 -2.97
N ASP A 99 -9.27 7.32 -2.05
CA ASP A 99 -8.51 6.10 -2.34
C ASP A 99 -9.07 5.29 -3.52
N PHE A 100 -10.40 5.19 -3.64
CA PHE A 100 -11.05 4.51 -4.77
C PHE A 100 -12.10 5.37 -5.47
N THR A 101 -12.23 5.19 -6.77
CA THR A 101 -13.51 5.37 -7.47
C THR A 101 -14.17 4.01 -7.67
N MET A 102 -15.36 3.84 -7.12
CA MET A 102 -16.18 2.64 -7.24
C MET A 102 -17.31 2.87 -8.24
N ARG A 103 -17.50 1.93 -9.17
CA ARG A 103 -18.66 1.88 -10.07
C ARG A 103 -19.62 0.78 -9.62
N PHE A 104 -20.87 1.15 -9.37
CA PHE A 104 -21.99 0.26 -9.14
C PHE A 104 -22.80 0.07 -10.42
N GLN A 105 -23.07 -1.18 -10.78
CA GLN A 105 -23.88 -1.55 -11.93
C GLN A 105 -24.95 -2.58 -11.54
N TRP A 106 -26.23 -2.26 -11.79
CA TRP A 106 -27.35 -3.18 -11.63
C TRP A 106 -28.47 -2.87 -12.61
N LYS A 107 -28.77 -3.80 -13.52
CA LYS A 107 -29.69 -3.57 -14.65
C LYS A 107 -29.26 -2.31 -15.43
N ASP A 108 -30.15 -1.33 -15.59
CA ASP A 108 -29.89 -0.07 -16.28
C ASP A 108 -29.26 1.01 -15.36
N VAL A 109 -29.04 0.70 -14.07
CA VAL A 109 -28.41 1.62 -13.12
C VAL A 109 -26.90 1.52 -13.25
N ASP A 110 -26.27 2.67 -13.50
CA ASP A 110 -24.81 2.85 -13.52
C ASP A 110 -24.43 4.10 -12.73
N LYS A 111 -23.76 3.92 -11.60
CA LYS A 111 -23.41 5.00 -10.67
C LYS A 111 -21.96 4.87 -10.25
N SER A 112 -21.29 5.99 -10.07
CA SER A 112 -19.92 6.04 -9.53
C SER A 112 -19.87 6.87 -8.26
N PHE A 113 -19.04 6.47 -7.31
CA PHE A 113 -18.82 7.16 -6.05
C PHE A 113 -17.36 6.98 -5.59
N GLY A 114 -16.86 7.95 -4.84
CA GLY A 114 -15.55 7.87 -4.19
C GLY A 114 -15.62 7.15 -2.85
N VAL A 115 -14.55 6.45 -2.49
CA VAL A 115 -14.37 5.81 -1.18
C VAL A 115 -13.00 6.19 -0.65
N GLU A 116 -12.99 6.80 0.54
CA GLU A 116 -11.78 7.08 1.31
C GLU A 116 -11.68 6.09 2.47
N CYS A 117 -10.51 5.52 2.70
CA CYS A 117 -10.25 4.52 3.72
C CYS A 117 -9.42 5.13 4.86
N LYS A 118 -9.87 4.89 6.10
CA LYS A 118 -9.09 5.28 7.28
C LYS A 118 -9.05 4.19 8.33
N TYR A 119 -7.85 3.71 8.65
CA TYR A 119 -7.64 2.79 9.76
C TYR A 119 -7.01 3.49 10.98
N ARG A 120 -7.46 3.09 12.17
CA ARG A 120 -6.84 3.42 13.46
C ARG A 120 -6.79 2.20 14.36
N SER A 121 -5.62 1.91 14.93
CA SER A 121 -5.48 0.83 15.90
C SER A 121 -6.27 1.10 17.19
N GLU A 122 -6.50 2.36 17.55
CA GLU A 122 -7.26 2.76 18.73
C GLU A 122 -7.91 4.13 18.55
N TYR A 123 -8.83 4.46 19.45
CA TYR A 123 -9.44 5.79 19.51
C TYR A 123 -8.50 6.79 20.18
N TYR A 124 -8.47 8.01 19.65
CA TYR A 124 -7.79 9.15 20.28
C TYR A 124 -8.83 10.11 20.85
N LYS A 125 -8.71 10.50 22.13
CA LYS A 125 -9.63 11.44 22.80
C LYS A 125 -11.12 11.14 22.55
N ASN A 126 -11.50 9.86 22.64
CA ASN A 126 -12.87 9.39 22.37
C ASN A 126 -13.37 9.64 20.93
N GLY A 127 -12.47 9.59 19.95
CA GLY A 127 -12.81 9.78 18.54
C GLY A 127 -11.68 9.35 17.59
N VAL A 128 -11.82 9.76 16.33
CA VAL A 128 -10.86 9.50 15.24
C VAL A 128 -10.65 10.77 14.43
N GLU A 129 -9.39 11.10 14.18
CA GLU A 129 -9.02 12.03 13.12
C GLU A 129 -9.12 11.31 11.76
N CYS A 130 -10.16 11.62 10.98
CA CYS A 130 -10.48 10.88 9.74
C CYS A 130 -9.60 11.30 8.56
N CYS A 131 -9.20 12.57 8.50
CA CYS A 131 -8.35 13.13 7.45
C CYS A 131 -7.79 14.49 7.91
N THR A 132 -6.91 15.10 7.11
CA THR A 132 -6.52 16.51 7.31
C THR A 132 -7.56 17.47 6.72
N GLU A 133 -7.56 18.74 7.13
CA GLU A 133 -8.50 19.74 6.57
C GLU A 133 -8.36 19.87 5.05
N ARG A 134 -7.13 19.86 4.55
CA ARG A 134 -6.85 19.87 3.11
C ARG A 134 -7.45 18.66 2.39
N GLN A 135 -7.35 17.46 2.99
CA GLN A 135 -7.99 16.26 2.42
C GLN A 135 -9.51 16.39 2.41
N LEU A 136 -10.11 16.87 3.50
CA LEU A 136 -11.55 17.11 3.57
C LEU A 136 -12.03 18.08 2.49
N GLU A 137 -11.29 19.16 2.24
CA GLU A 137 -11.55 20.10 1.16
C GLU A 137 -11.41 19.44 -0.22
N ASN A 138 -10.36 18.66 -0.45
CA ASN A 138 -10.15 17.93 -1.70
C ASN A 138 -11.31 16.96 -1.99
N TYR A 139 -11.80 16.23 -0.98
CA TYR A 139 -12.91 15.31 -1.15
C TYR A 139 -14.22 16.06 -1.45
N LYS A 140 -14.46 17.21 -0.82
CA LYS A 140 -15.63 18.06 -1.14
C LYS A 140 -15.54 18.60 -2.56
N LYS A 141 -14.34 19.00 -2.99
CA LYS A 141 -14.08 19.42 -4.36
C LYS A 141 -14.31 18.27 -5.34
N TYR A 142 -13.83 17.08 -5.03
CA TYR A 142 -14.06 15.86 -5.81
C TYR A 142 -15.56 15.59 -5.97
N GLU A 143 -16.35 15.64 -4.88
CA GLU A 143 -17.81 15.45 -4.95
C GLU A 143 -18.48 16.44 -5.91
N SER A 144 -18.08 17.71 -5.83
CA SER A 144 -18.62 18.79 -6.67
C SER A 144 -18.20 18.65 -8.13
N ASP A 145 -16.92 18.46 -8.41
CA ASP A 145 -16.37 18.41 -9.77
C ASP A 145 -16.85 17.19 -10.54
N LYS A 146 -16.91 16.02 -9.87
CA LYS A 146 -17.28 14.75 -10.49
C LYS A 146 -18.79 14.49 -10.45
N ASN A 147 -19.54 15.26 -9.64
CA ASN A 147 -20.94 14.99 -9.31
C ASN A 147 -21.12 13.53 -8.82
N GLN A 148 -20.24 13.11 -7.91
CA GLN A 148 -20.18 11.76 -7.34
C GLN A 148 -20.18 11.86 -5.82
N LYS A 149 -20.90 11.00 -5.11
CA LYS A 149 -20.81 10.95 -3.64
C LYS A 149 -19.46 10.41 -3.20
N VAL A 150 -18.98 10.86 -2.04
CA VAL A 150 -17.82 10.30 -1.35
C VAL A 150 -18.25 9.72 -0.01
N PHE A 151 -17.74 8.54 0.30
CA PHE A 151 -17.93 7.89 1.59
C PHE A 151 -16.57 7.68 2.26
N ILE A 152 -16.44 8.10 3.53
CA ILE A 152 -15.27 7.77 4.35
C ILE A 152 -15.60 6.50 5.13
N ILE A 153 -14.83 5.44 4.88
CA ILE A 153 -14.92 4.17 5.58
C ILE A 153 -13.81 4.13 6.63
N ILE A 154 -14.19 4.01 7.91
CA ILE A 154 -13.27 4.04 9.04
C ILE A 154 -13.26 2.69 9.75
N GLY A 155 -12.09 2.07 9.85
CA GLY A 155 -11.84 0.89 10.67
C GLY A 155 -11.15 1.26 11.98
N VAL A 156 -11.63 0.76 13.11
CA VAL A 156 -11.03 1.00 14.44
C VAL A 156 -10.78 -0.31 15.18
N GLY A 157 -9.62 -0.42 15.84
CA GLY A 157 -9.25 -1.60 16.64
C GLY A 157 -8.83 -2.80 15.78
N GLY A 158 -8.52 -3.92 16.42
CA GLY A 158 -8.09 -5.14 15.74
C GLY A 158 -6.82 -4.95 14.92
N VAL A 159 -6.78 -5.50 13.71
CA VAL A 159 -5.75 -5.24 12.70
C VAL A 159 -6.37 -4.64 11.45
N ALA A 160 -5.60 -3.98 10.59
CA ALA A 160 -6.12 -3.31 9.40
C ALA A 160 -6.92 -4.24 8.47
N SER A 161 -6.50 -5.49 8.32
CA SER A 161 -7.20 -6.50 7.53
C SER A 161 -8.39 -7.14 8.25
N ASP A 162 -8.57 -6.86 9.54
CA ASP A 162 -9.67 -7.36 10.35
C ASP A 162 -9.99 -6.38 11.51
N PRO A 163 -10.56 -5.20 11.21
CA PRO A 163 -10.84 -4.20 12.24
C PRO A 163 -11.92 -4.70 13.21
N ALA A 164 -11.90 -4.19 14.43
CA ALA A 164 -12.90 -4.53 15.45
C ALA A 164 -14.24 -3.82 15.19
N GLU A 165 -14.18 -2.59 14.69
CA GLU A 165 -15.35 -1.77 14.33
C GLU A 165 -15.16 -1.17 12.94
N LEU A 166 -16.28 -1.00 12.22
CA LEU A 166 -16.30 -0.40 10.89
C LEU A 166 -17.41 0.65 10.82
N PHE A 167 -17.11 1.80 10.23
CA PHE A 167 -18.05 2.92 10.07
C PHE A 167 -18.07 3.38 8.61
N ILE A 168 -19.24 3.76 8.09
CA ILE A 168 -19.39 4.25 6.71
C ILE A 168 -20.12 5.58 6.73
N ILE A 169 -19.40 6.66 6.47
CA ILE A 169 -19.90 8.02 6.69
C ILE A 169 -19.95 8.75 5.34
N PRO A 170 -21.13 9.21 4.89
CA PRO A 170 -21.22 10.08 3.73
C PRO A 170 -20.49 11.41 4.00
N LEU A 171 -19.70 11.90 3.05
CA LEU A 171 -18.87 13.10 3.22
C LEU A 171 -19.70 14.33 3.63
N ASN A 172 -20.92 14.46 3.09
CA ASN A 172 -21.84 15.55 3.42
C ASN A 172 -22.34 15.56 4.88
N LYS A 173 -21.99 14.54 5.69
CA LYS A 173 -22.25 14.50 7.13
C LYS A 173 -21.03 14.88 7.97
N ILE A 174 -19.87 15.08 7.35
CA ILE A 174 -18.61 15.40 8.02
C ILE A 174 -18.40 16.91 8.04
N ALA A 175 -18.57 17.51 9.21
CA ALA A 175 -18.36 18.94 9.43
C ALA A 175 -16.91 19.28 9.84
N SER A 176 -16.22 18.33 10.48
CA SER A 176 -14.85 18.47 10.99
C SER A 176 -14.05 17.19 10.78
N THR A 177 -12.73 17.33 10.74
CA THR A 177 -11.75 16.23 10.60
C THR A 177 -11.71 15.27 11.80
N PHE A 178 -11.97 15.77 13.00
CA PHE A 178 -12.13 14.94 14.20
C PHE A 178 -13.58 14.47 14.37
N LEU A 179 -13.78 13.16 14.49
CA LEU A 179 -15.08 12.51 14.64
C LEU A 179 -15.18 11.79 15.99
N GLY A 180 -16.04 12.29 16.87
CA GLY A 180 -16.29 11.67 18.18
C GLY A 180 -17.04 10.33 18.08
N LYS A 181 -16.88 9.45 19.06
CA LYS A 181 -17.57 8.13 19.09
C LYS A 181 -19.09 8.22 18.97
N ASP A 182 -19.72 9.21 19.59
CA ASP A 182 -21.18 9.40 19.51
C ASP A 182 -21.64 9.76 18.09
N PHE A 183 -20.78 10.41 17.31
CA PHE A 183 -21.01 10.63 15.89
C PHE A 183 -20.84 9.33 15.12
N LEU A 184 -19.71 8.64 15.33
CA LEU A 184 -19.37 7.40 14.62
C LEU A 184 -20.42 6.30 14.82
N SER A 185 -20.97 6.15 16.04
CA SER A 185 -21.94 5.10 16.37
C SER A 185 -23.20 5.12 15.50
N ARG A 186 -23.58 6.28 14.96
CA ARG A 186 -24.73 6.41 14.03
C ARG A 186 -24.47 5.83 12.65
N TYR A 187 -23.20 5.60 12.30
CA TYR A 187 -22.73 5.12 11.01
C TYR A 187 -22.06 3.76 11.11
N LYS A 188 -22.23 3.06 12.24
CA LYS A 188 -21.64 1.75 12.48
C LYS A 188 -22.21 0.72 11.50
N LYS A 189 -21.30 0.02 10.81
CA LYS A 189 -21.63 -1.13 10.00
C LYS A 189 -21.60 -2.36 10.88
N GLU A 190 -22.73 -3.05 10.95
CA GLU A 190 -22.79 -4.38 11.58
C GLU A 190 -22.53 -5.50 10.56
N ASN A 191 -22.05 -6.65 11.03
CA ASN A 191 -21.82 -7.85 10.22
C ASN A 191 -20.89 -7.65 9.00
N PHE A 192 -19.88 -6.78 9.12
CA PHE A 192 -18.96 -6.43 8.01
C PHE A 192 -17.87 -7.47 7.71
N LYS A 193 -17.83 -8.58 8.45
CA LYS A 193 -16.90 -9.68 8.17
C LYS A 193 -17.24 -10.33 6.82
N GLU A 194 -18.53 -10.37 6.47
CA GLU A 194 -19.04 -10.78 5.17
C GLU A 194 -18.89 -9.69 4.10
N ALA A 195 -18.86 -10.08 2.82
CA ALA A 195 -18.87 -9.14 1.69
C ALA A 195 -20.27 -8.57 1.43
N ASN A 196 -20.71 -7.67 2.30
CA ASN A 196 -22.09 -7.18 2.34
C ASN A 196 -22.25 -5.66 2.27
N LEU A 197 -21.24 -4.93 1.76
CA LEU A 197 -21.43 -3.52 1.47
C LEU A 197 -22.46 -3.34 0.35
N PHE A 198 -23.44 -2.50 0.61
CA PHE A 198 -24.61 -2.30 -0.23
C PHE A 198 -24.79 -0.82 -0.56
N TYR A 199 -24.95 -0.53 -1.84
CA TYR A 199 -25.23 0.81 -2.33
C TYR A 199 -26.73 0.93 -2.66
N ASP A 200 -27.44 1.71 -1.86
CA ASP A 200 -28.82 2.13 -2.13
C ASP A 200 -28.76 3.25 -3.17
N TYR A 201 -28.90 2.90 -4.45
CA TYR A 201 -28.75 3.84 -5.57
C TYR A 201 -29.89 4.87 -5.66
N GLU A 202 -31.04 4.60 -5.02
CA GLU A 202 -32.17 5.54 -4.99
C GLU A 202 -31.91 6.65 -3.98
N LYS A 203 -31.31 6.30 -2.83
CA LYS A 203 -30.95 7.25 -1.77
C LYS A 203 -29.53 7.78 -1.87
N GLU A 204 -28.73 7.23 -2.77
CA GLU A 204 -27.29 7.45 -2.90
C GLU A 204 -26.56 7.28 -1.57
N THR A 205 -26.84 6.17 -0.87
CA THR A 205 -26.22 5.83 0.42
C THR A 205 -25.49 4.49 0.36
N LEU A 206 -24.32 4.44 0.98
CA LEU A 206 -23.55 3.21 1.18
C LEU A 206 -23.77 2.68 2.60
N LYS A 207 -24.02 1.37 2.73
CA LYS A 207 -24.34 0.68 3.99
C LYS A 207 -23.69 -0.68 4.10
#